data_AF-A0A124GRT5-F1
#
_entry.id   AF-A0A124GRT5-F1
#
_cell.length_a   1.000
_cell.length_b   1.000
_cell.length_c   1.000
_cell.angle_alpha   90.00
_cell.angle_beta   90.00
_cell.angle_gamma   90.00
#
_symmetry.space_group_name_H-M   'P 1'
#
loop_
_entity.id
_entity.type
_entity.pdbx_description
1 polymer ?
#
loop_
_entity_poly.entity_id
_entity_poly.type
_entity_poly.pdbx_seq_one_letter_code
_entity_poly.pdbx_strand_id
1 'polypeptide(L)'
;MTRVRVNLFTNFEWPNYLPGNRDDFSVAADLSESNVVGLAWSPAGLGKYRRSVLAVLTSNLVLSLWEPIGLKRQWTRVAVINHVFWSQRQPSQDPNSHGFRKVNIRSFTWCETLKPSTPSPGSSFLHSHESRWGIPLLTVVNDLNEVMLVQVRRSDPTNSPSKLYDLQILSIHPLNPLETKNNPLCSGSLFEKAIKERQRTTALSCGPWQISAATSPGNFGCAVAMIAAVCGTQLRLMKLEVTLESSLGETSQQYMLVTNLVEHPLDQLDQKWAYHNLAGPLRWLHTRSSTTIGLVVGAMAGFIAISMPYATYMGSVPNSNAFEYRHYPIYEPEPEDNKGHQARHLEPISAMLISMNEQSNTCKLHLGTLGGIGLAAEFHQLQSDSSLQQPKWKRMIEEFQDDYDLEYDLGGMSVSRIWGLAAYRNMTAAIFTTHPTDMIEYRISSDDRSMIVFSEEGEHTTDTQPLFAARLPDGQTSNHNQTGQVIRFVLPGDNGNIEPDPESQRLIYAVACRAIVGEKDKSLRLHTRQSLERLAVVTGVDLSDEISKCNSNPTPISARIMDQVTGPGGHIYEKCEVCDAGIGWPSAQLAQCANGHVWGKSPKL
;
A
#
# COMPACT_ATOMS: atom_id res chain seq x y z
N MET A 1 -14.64 11.61 10.81
CA MET A 1 -13.23 11.33 11.18
C MET A 1 -13.23 10.18 12.18
N THR A 2 -12.49 9.11 11.94
CA THR A 2 -12.42 7.95 12.84
C THR A 2 -11.07 7.98 13.58
N ARG A 3 -11.09 7.90 14.92
CA ARG A 3 -9.89 7.81 15.74
C ARG A 3 -9.70 6.36 16.18
N VAL A 4 -8.49 5.83 16.03
CA VAL A 4 -8.15 4.46 16.39
C VAL A 4 -6.96 4.48 17.34
N ARG A 5 -7.10 3.85 18.50
CA ARG A 5 -6.02 3.71 19.48
C ARG A 5 -5.23 2.44 19.17
N VAL A 6 -4.00 2.60 18.72
CA VAL A 6 -3.17 1.48 18.22
C VAL A 6 -2.06 1.05 19.18
N ASN A 7 -1.80 1.86 20.20
CA ASN A 7 -0.68 1.70 21.12
C ASN A 7 -0.93 0.76 22.32
N LEU A 8 -2.10 0.12 22.38
CA LEU A 8 -2.45 -0.83 23.43
C LEU A 8 -2.34 -2.27 22.91
N PHE A 9 -1.55 -3.10 23.58
CA PHE A 9 -1.42 -4.52 23.29
C PHE A 9 -1.97 -5.33 24.47
N THR A 10 -2.74 -6.37 24.16
CA THR A 10 -3.06 -7.40 25.16
C THR A 10 -1.85 -8.31 25.34
N ASN A 11 -1.73 -8.95 26.51
CA ASN A 11 -0.66 -9.92 26.78
C ASN A 11 -0.67 -11.10 25.79
N PHE A 12 -1.81 -11.40 25.16
CA PHE A 12 -1.91 -12.43 24.13
C PHE A 12 -1.31 -11.97 22.80
N GLU A 13 -1.52 -10.70 22.42
CA GLU A 13 -0.99 -10.13 21.17
C GLU A 13 0.49 -9.79 21.27
N TRP A 14 0.96 -9.31 22.42
CA TRP A 14 2.36 -9.02 22.66
C TRP A 14 2.65 -9.19 24.15
N PRO A 15 3.27 -10.29 24.58
CA PRO A 15 3.47 -10.54 26.00
C PRO A 15 4.55 -9.62 26.57
N ASN A 16 4.42 -9.31 27.86
CA ASN A 16 5.45 -8.56 28.57
C ASN A 16 6.72 -9.41 28.70
N TYR A 17 7.84 -8.82 28.30
CA TYR A 17 9.17 -9.44 28.44
C TYR A 17 9.99 -8.67 29.48
N LEU A 18 10.93 -9.38 30.11
CA LEU A 18 11.98 -8.71 30.88
C LEU A 18 12.91 -7.95 29.91
N PRO A 19 13.45 -6.79 30.32
CA PRO A 19 14.39 -6.05 29.49
C PRO A 19 15.57 -6.93 29.09
N GLY A 20 16.04 -6.75 27.85
CA GLY A 20 17.19 -7.47 27.33
C GLY A 20 18.49 -7.12 28.05
N ASN A 21 19.60 -7.77 27.64
CA ASN A 21 20.94 -7.36 28.07
C ASN A 21 21.18 -5.87 27.72
N ARG A 22 22.04 -5.18 28.48
CA ARG A 22 22.43 -3.77 28.29
C ARG A 22 22.69 -3.38 26.84
N ASP A 23 23.29 -4.27 26.06
CA ASP A 23 23.63 -3.98 24.67
C ASP A 23 22.39 -3.99 23.75
N ASP A 24 21.38 -4.79 24.08
CA ASP A 24 20.13 -4.92 23.31
C ASP A 24 19.01 -4.04 23.82
N PHE A 25 19.09 -3.66 25.09
CA PHE A 25 18.13 -2.81 25.76
C PHE A 25 18.12 -1.42 25.11
N SER A 26 16.93 -0.98 24.73
CA SER A 26 16.72 0.36 24.21
C SER A 26 15.64 1.03 25.03
N VAL A 27 16.03 1.99 25.87
CA VAL A 27 15.11 2.79 26.69
C VAL A 27 13.93 3.32 25.86
N ALA A 28 14.22 3.79 24.64
CA ALA A 28 13.21 4.36 23.75
C ALA A 28 12.20 3.33 23.21
N ALA A 29 12.61 2.06 23.00
CA ALA A 29 11.74 1.00 22.51
C ALA A 29 11.05 0.26 23.67
N ASP A 30 11.78 -0.02 24.75
CA ASP A 30 11.32 -0.83 25.89
C ASP A 30 10.42 -0.04 26.85
N LEU A 31 10.67 1.27 27.02
CA LEU A 31 9.79 2.17 27.80
C LEU A 31 8.87 3.01 26.91
N SER A 32 8.73 2.61 25.65
CA SER A 32 7.94 3.37 24.69
C SER A 32 6.45 3.31 24.99
N GLU A 33 5.76 4.44 24.84
CA GLU A 33 4.29 4.49 24.84
C GLU A 33 3.66 3.88 23.57
N SER A 34 4.48 3.23 22.73
CA SER A 34 4.10 2.58 21.48
C SER A 34 3.40 3.53 20.50
N ASN A 35 3.93 4.75 20.38
CA ASN A 35 3.48 5.76 19.45
C ASN A 35 3.68 5.31 18.00
N VAL A 36 2.86 5.81 17.09
CA VAL A 36 2.92 5.43 15.68
C VAL A 36 4.15 6.07 15.03
N VAL A 37 5.00 5.25 14.42
CA VAL A 37 6.20 5.70 13.69
C VAL A 37 6.14 5.37 12.20
N GLY A 38 5.24 4.47 11.78
CA GLY A 38 5.04 4.14 10.37
C GLY A 38 3.63 3.64 10.09
N LEU A 39 3.07 4.06 8.94
CA LEU A 39 1.74 3.68 8.47
C LEU A 39 1.77 3.42 6.98
N ALA A 40 1.13 2.34 6.54
CA ALA A 40 0.87 2.13 5.11
C ALA A 40 -0.36 1.25 4.90
N TRP A 41 -1.15 1.59 3.88
CA TRP A 41 -2.21 0.72 3.39
C TRP A 41 -1.61 -0.43 2.60
N SER A 42 -2.09 -1.64 2.84
CA SER A 42 -1.80 -2.77 1.97
C SER A 42 -2.38 -2.53 0.58
N PRO A 43 -1.85 -3.22 -0.45
CA PRO A 43 -2.55 -3.29 -1.71
C PRO A 43 -3.97 -3.87 -1.53
N ALA A 44 -4.87 -3.50 -2.45
CA ALA A 44 -6.24 -3.99 -2.43
C ALA A 44 -6.28 -5.52 -2.64
N GLY A 45 -7.25 -6.19 -2.01
CA GLY A 45 -7.42 -7.64 -2.11
C GLY A 45 -7.06 -8.45 -0.86
N LEU A 46 -6.26 -7.89 0.05
CA LEU A 46 -5.76 -8.59 1.23
C LEU A 46 -6.82 -8.74 2.34
N GLY A 47 -7.65 -7.72 2.53
CA GLY A 47 -8.59 -7.65 3.64
C GLY A 47 -9.92 -8.36 3.42
N LYS A 48 -10.79 -8.37 4.43
CA LYS A 48 -12.16 -8.89 4.30
C LYS A 48 -12.88 -8.18 3.16
N TYR A 49 -13.61 -8.92 2.34
CA TYR A 49 -14.25 -8.40 1.12
C TYR A 49 -13.25 -7.72 0.16
N ARG A 50 -11.99 -8.18 0.16
CA ARG A 50 -10.92 -7.75 -0.76
C ARG A 50 -10.56 -6.27 -0.62
N ARG A 51 -10.75 -5.71 0.57
CA ARG A 51 -10.34 -4.33 0.91
C ARG A 51 -8.84 -4.26 1.24
N SER A 52 -8.33 -3.04 1.38
CA SER A 52 -7.00 -2.81 1.96
C SER A 52 -7.02 -2.95 3.48
N VAL A 53 -5.89 -3.35 4.03
CA VAL A 53 -5.61 -3.48 5.47
C VAL A 53 -4.64 -2.38 5.87
N LEU A 54 -4.77 -1.83 7.07
CA LEU A 54 -3.84 -0.82 7.57
C LEU A 54 -2.69 -1.49 8.30
N ALA A 55 -1.45 -1.27 7.86
CA ALA A 55 -0.25 -1.66 8.59
C ALA A 55 0.24 -0.51 9.47
N VAL A 56 0.52 -0.80 10.73
CA VAL A 56 0.92 0.16 11.76
C VAL A 56 2.18 -0.32 12.45
N LEU A 57 3.26 0.43 12.31
CA LEU A 57 4.50 0.27 13.07
C LEU A 57 4.52 1.24 14.24
N THR A 58 4.76 0.72 15.44
CA THR A 58 4.86 1.49 16.67
C THR A 58 6.31 1.63 17.16
N SER A 59 6.56 2.62 18.00
CA SER A 59 7.91 2.99 18.50
C SER A 59 8.58 1.92 19.36
N ASN A 60 7.82 0.95 19.87
CA ASN A 60 8.33 -0.29 20.48
C ASN A 60 8.70 -1.38 19.44
N LEU A 61 8.80 -1.02 18.16
CA LEU A 61 9.25 -1.88 17.04
C LEU A 61 8.32 -3.06 16.72
N VAL A 62 7.01 -2.88 16.99
CA VAL A 62 5.96 -3.85 16.69
C VAL A 62 5.17 -3.40 15.45
N LEU A 63 5.13 -4.24 14.41
CA LEU A 63 4.32 -4.05 13.21
C LEU A 63 3.04 -4.88 13.31
N SER A 64 1.90 -4.22 13.18
CA SER A 64 0.59 -4.85 13.27
C SER A 64 -0.32 -4.49 12.10
N LEU A 65 -1.26 -5.38 11.79
CA LEU A 65 -2.28 -5.20 10.77
C LEU A 65 -3.64 -4.92 11.41
N TRP A 66 -4.41 -4.00 10.82
CA TRP A 66 -5.69 -3.52 11.33
C TRP A 66 -6.76 -3.54 10.25
N GLU A 67 -7.96 -3.99 10.63
CA GLU A 67 -9.14 -4.02 9.76
C GLU A 67 -10.39 -3.50 10.49
N PRO A 68 -11.36 -2.93 9.76
CA PRO A 68 -12.67 -2.62 10.32
C PRO A 68 -13.52 -3.90 10.41
N ILE A 69 -13.81 -4.36 11.62
CA ILE A 69 -14.63 -5.55 11.88
C ILE A 69 -16.01 -5.16 12.43
N GLY A 70 -17.03 -5.95 12.07
CA GLY A 70 -18.40 -5.82 12.56
C GLY A 70 -19.25 -4.75 11.87
N LEU A 71 -20.53 -4.70 12.21
CA LEU A 71 -21.51 -3.77 11.63
C LEU A 71 -21.14 -2.30 11.89
N LYS A 72 -20.53 -2.02 13.06
CA LYS A 72 -20.05 -0.69 13.45
C LYS A 72 -18.70 -0.31 12.82
N ARG A 73 -18.08 -1.21 12.04
CA ARG A 73 -16.76 -1.02 11.39
C ARG A 73 -15.68 -0.55 12.37
N GLN A 74 -15.64 -1.14 13.55
CA GLN A 74 -14.62 -0.82 14.54
C GLN A 74 -13.27 -1.36 14.07
N TRP A 75 -12.24 -0.51 14.08
CA TRP A 75 -10.89 -0.92 13.74
C TRP A 75 -10.31 -1.81 14.83
N THR A 76 -9.92 -3.02 14.46
CA THR A 76 -9.37 -4.03 15.35
C THR A 76 -8.06 -4.56 14.76
N ARG A 77 -7.10 -4.84 15.64
CA ARG A 77 -5.85 -5.52 15.26
C ARG A 77 -6.18 -6.96 14.87
N VAL A 78 -5.72 -7.38 13.70
CA VAL A 78 -5.99 -8.71 13.12
C VAL A 78 -4.76 -9.59 13.03
N ALA A 79 -3.57 -8.99 13.05
CA ALA A 79 -2.30 -9.72 13.08
C ALA A 79 -1.17 -8.85 13.65
N VAL A 80 -0.15 -9.50 14.21
CA VAL A 80 1.14 -8.91 14.57
C VAL A 80 2.20 -9.60 13.71
N ILE A 81 2.88 -8.83 12.85
CA ILE A 81 3.82 -9.38 11.88
C ILE A 81 5.04 -9.99 12.58
N ASN A 82 5.49 -9.38 13.69
CA ASN A 82 6.64 -9.84 14.47
C ASN A 82 6.56 -11.33 14.88
N HIS A 83 5.36 -11.91 14.99
CA HIS A 83 5.19 -13.32 15.35
C HIS A 83 5.83 -14.29 14.36
N VAL A 84 5.99 -13.89 13.09
CA VAL A 84 6.61 -14.74 12.08
C VAL A 84 8.05 -15.12 12.45
N PHE A 85 8.74 -14.25 13.19
CA PHE A 85 10.12 -14.45 13.64
C PHE A 85 10.24 -15.36 14.87
N TRP A 86 9.15 -15.65 15.58
CA TRP A 86 9.23 -16.51 16.76
C TRP A 86 9.56 -17.96 16.42
N SER A 87 9.12 -18.43 15.25
CA SER A 87 9.52 -19.74 14.72
C SER A 87 11.05 -19.87 14.50
N GLN A 88 11.73 -18.73 14.33
CA GLN A 88 13.18 -18.65 14.11
C GLN A 88 13.98 -18.44 15.41
N ARG A 89 13.31 -18.23 16.55
CA ARG A 89 13.97 -18.36 17.86
C ARG A 89 14.24 -19.84 18.08
N GLN A 90 15.44 -20.28 17.70
CA GLN A 90 15.99 -21.45 18.37
C GLN A 90 16.09 -21.13 19.87
N PRO A 91 15.79 -22.08 20.77
CA PRO A 91 16.10 -21.94 22.18
C PRO A 91 17.63 -21.93 22.34
N SER A 92 18.26 -20.81 22.06
CA SER A 92 19.69 -20.64 22.25
C SER A 92 19.94 -20.64 23.75
N GLN A 93 20.75 -21.59 24.21
CA GLN A 93 21.35 -21.57 25.55
C GLN A 93 22.38 -20.44 25.72
N ASP A 94 22.53 -19.58 24.71
CA ASP A 94 23.50 -18.49 24.70
C ASP A 94 22.94 -17.25 25.44
N PRO A 95 23.55 -16.84 26.57
CA PRO A 95 23.18 -15.62 27.28
C PRO A 95 23.40 -14.33 26.45
N ASN A 96 24.14 -14.39 25.34
CA ASN A 96 24.31 -13.29 24.39
C ASN A 96 23.26 -13.30 23.26
N SER A 97 22.21 -14.13 23.33
CA SER A 97 21.25 -14.19 22.23
C SER A 97 20.50 -12.86 22.05
N HIS A 98 20.75 -12.21 20.91
CA HIS A 98 20.04 -11.01 20.44
C HIS A 98 18.60 -11.31 20.00
N GLY A 99 17.91 -12.21 20.70
CA GLY A 99 16.65 -12.81 20.29
C GLY A 99 15.49 -11.81 20.18
N PHE A 100 15.61 -10.60 20.76
CA PHE A 100 14.65 -9.52 20.55
C PHE A 100 14.98 -8.67 19.32
N ARG A 101 16.26 -8.45 19.01
CA ARG A 101 16.66 -7.70 17.80
C ARG A 101 16.19 -8.37 16.51
N LYS A 102 16.16 -9.71 16.50
CA LYS A 102 15.63 -10.50 15.36
C LYS A 102 14.14 -10.27 15.13
N VAL A 103 13.39 -10.01 16.20
CA VAL A 103 11.93 -9.93 16.19
C VAL A 103 11.47 -8.48 15.97
N ASN A 104 12.23 -7.51 16.45
CA ASN A 104 11.92 -6.08 16.38
C ASN A 104 12.02 -5.56 14.95
N ILE A 105 10.93 -5.00 14.42
CA ILE A 105 10.88 -4.43 13.07
C ILE A 105 11.18 -2.93 13.16
N ARG A 106 12.12 -2.44 12.36
CA ARG A 106 12.51 -1.02 12.30
C ARG A 106 11.84 -0.24 11.18
N SER A 107 11.68 -0.86 10.04
CA SER A 107 11.05 -0.23 8.88
C SER A 107 10.34 -1.29 8.04
N PHE A 108 9.34 -0.87 7.30
CA PHE A 108 8.57 -1.75 6.44
C PHE A 108 8.05 -0.99 5.21
N THR A 109 7.78 -1.74 4.15
CA THR A 109 7.16 -1.22 2.94
C THR A 109 6.39 -2.33 2.24
N TRP A 110 5.20 -1.99 1.72
CA TRP A 110 4.47 -2.90 0.85
C TRP A 110 5.10 -2.88 -0.55
N CYS A 111 5.27 -4.05 -1.15
CA CYS A 111 5.51 -4.13 -2.58
C CYS A 111 4.23 -3.74 -3.33
N GLU A 112 4.35 -3.25 -4.56
CA GLU A 112 3.21 -3.21 -5.47
C GLU A 112 2.62 -4.63 -5.59
N THR A 113 1.33 -4.78 -5.92
CA THR A 113 0.77 -6.12 -5.95
C THR A 113 1.38 -6.94 -7.08
N LEU A 114 1.94 -8.09 -6.75
CA LEU A 114 2.51 -8.98 -7.76
C LEU A 114 1.38 -9.63 -8.55
N LYS A 115 1.20 -9.19 -9.80
CA LYS A 115 0.26 -9.79 -10.74
C LYS A 115 1.04 -10.67 -11.72
N PRO A 116 0.89 -11.99 -11.66
CA PRO A 116 1.54 -12.87 -12.62
C PRO A 116 1.01 -12.61 -14.04
N SER A 117 1.84 -12.90 -15.03
CA SER A 117 1.45 -12.82 -16.44
C SER A 117 0.19 -13.66 -16.66
N THR A 118 -0.78 -13.12 -17.38
CA THR A 118 -2.02 -13.85 -17.69
C THR A 118 -1.67 -15.18 -18.34
N PRO A 119 -2.07 -16.32 -17.74
CA PRO A 119 -1.85 -17.61 -18.38
C PRO A 119 -2.57 -17.69 -19.72
N SER A 120 -2.15 -18.63 -20.57
CA SER A 120 -2.87 -18.94 -21.81
C SER A 120 -4.34 -19.26 -21.50
N PRO A 121 -5.30 -18.92 -22.39
CA PRO A 121 -6.71 -19.15 -22.14
C PRO A 121 -6.99 -20.63 -21.85
N GLY A 122 -7.41 -20.94 -20.62
CA GLY A 122 -7.77 -22.29 -20.16
C GLY A 122 -7.01 -22.83 -18.95
N SER A 123 -5.84 -22.27 -18.59
CA SER A 123 -5.07 -22.70 -17.40
C SER A 123 -5.18 -21.68 -16.26
N SER A 124 -5.67 -22.06 -15.08
CA SER A 124 -5.71 -21.19 -13.90
C SER A 124 -5.24 -21.97 -12.67
N PHE A 125 -3.94 -21.84 -12.36
CA PHE A 125 -3.26 -22.48 -11.23
C PHE A 125 -3.22 -21.56 -9.99
N LEU A 126 -3.71 -20.32 -10.10
CA LEU A 126 -3.86 -19.38 -8.99
C LEU A 126 -5.27 -19.45 -8.42
N HIS A 127 -5.43 -19.19 -7.13
CA HIS A 127 -6.75 -18.96 -6.58
C HIS A 127 -7.42 -17.79 -7.32
N SER A 128 -8.74 -17.88 -7.54
CA SER A 128 -9.53 -16.92 -8.32
C SER A 128 -9.33 -15.46 -7.87
N HIS A 129 -9.07 -15.25 -6.58
CA HIS A 129 -8.86 -13.92 -6.01
C HIS A 129 -7.42 -13.40 -6.18
N GLU A 130 -6.39 -14.24 -6.04
CA GLU A 130 -4.99 -13.85 -6.27
C GLU A 130 -4.72 -13.62 -7.76
N SER A 131 -5.41 -14.33 -8.66
CA SER A 131 -5.40 -13.99 -10.08
C SER A 131 -5.96 -12.59 -10.36
N ARG A 132 -6.93 -12.13 -9.57
CA ARG A 132 -7.62 -10.84 -9.77
C ARG A 132 -6.91 -9.67 -9.09
N TRP A 133 -6.58 -9.83 -7.82
CA TRP A 133 -6.00 -8.78 -6.98
C TRP A 133 -4.48 -8.81 -6.99
N GLY A 134 -3.89 -9.96 -7.30
CA GLY A 134 -2.46 -10.24 -7.21
C GLY A 134 -2.05 -10.69 -5.81
N ILE A 135 -0.76 -10.96 -5.65
CA ILE A 135 -0.16 -11.49 -4.43
C ILE A 135 0.46 -10.33 -3.63
N PRO A 136 -0.04 -10.06 -2.41
CA PRO A 136 0.51 -9.02 -1.55
C PRO A 136 1.80 -9.50 -0.88
N LEU A 137 2.87 -8.73 -1.07
CA LEU A 137 4.19 -8.97 -0.48
C LEU A 137 4.59 -7.76 0.38
N LEU A 138 5.17 -8.05 1.53
CA LEU A 138 5.60 -7.06 2.51
C LEU A 138 7.09 -7.21 2.75
N THR A 139 7.84 -6.15 2.54
CA THR A 139 9.26 -6.13 2.92
C THR A 139 9.41 -5.48 4.29
N VAL A 140 10.14 -6.12 5.18
CA VAL A 140 10.45 -5.63 6.53
C VAL A 140 11.95 -5.67 6.77
N VAL A 141 12.45 -4.79 7.63
CA VAL A 141 13.82 -4.85 8.13
C VAL A 141 13.80 -4.88 9.65
N ASN A 142 14.57 -5.80 10.23
CA ASN A 142 14.64 -5.94 11.69
C ASN A 142 15.77 -5.08 12.30
N ASP A 143 15.93 -5.16 13.62
CA ASP A 143 16.97 -4.44 14.36
C ASP A 143 18.39 -4.98 14.12
N LEU A 144 18.53 -6.14 13.48
CA LEU A 144 19.82 -6.68 12.99
C LEU A 144 20.14 -6.25 11.55
N ASN A 145 19.34 -5.36 10.95
CA ASN A 145 19.45 -4.99 9.54
C ASN A 145 19.31 -6.17 8.57
N GLU A 146 18.52 -7.17 8.94
CA GLU A 146 18.12 -8.25 8.03
C GLU A 146 16.85 -7.81 7.29
N VAL A 147 16.96 -7.67 5.97
CA VAL A 147 15.83 -7.37 5.09
C VAL A 147 15.13 -8.67 4.74
N MET A 148 13.82 -8.72 4.95
CA MET A 148 13.03 -9.92 4.78
C MET A 148 11.82 -9.64 3.92
N LEU A 149 11.50 -10.60 3.06
CA LEU A 149 10.26 -10.61 2.29
C LEU A 149 9.26 -11.53 2.97
N VAL A 150 8.09 -10.98 3.31
CA VAL A 150 7.01 -11.69 3.98
C VAL A 150 5.80 -11.73 3.05
N GLN A 151 5.31 -12.94 2.78
CA GLN A 151 4.01 -13.14 2.17
C GLN A 151 2.93 -13.01 3.25
N VAL A 152 1.96 -12.15 3.00
CA VAL A 152 0.81 -11.96 3.90
C VAL A 152 -0.43 -12.49 3.21
N ARG A 153 -1.01 -13.58 3.71
CA ARG A 153 -2.23 -14.17 3.14
C ARG A 153 -3.36 -14.08 4.14
N ARG A 154 -4.58 -13.88 3.66
CA ARG A 154 -5.75 -14.04 4.50
C ARG A 154 -6.06 -15.54 4.61
N SER A 155 -6.18 -16.04 5.83
CA SER A 155 -6.53 -17.44 6.07
C SER A 155 -7.96 -17.73 5.62
N ASP A 156 -8.20 -18.93 5.10
CA ASP A 156 -9.56 -19.42 4.91
C ASP A 156 -10.21 -19.64 6.29
N PRO A 157 -11.37 -19.01 6.59
CA PRO A 157 -12.05 -19.17 7.86
C PRO A 157 -12.40 -20.63 8.19
N THR A 158 -12.51 -21.50 7.18
CA THR A 158 -12.79 -22.93 7.36
C THR A 158 -11.60 -23.71 7.91
N ASN A 159 -10.37 -23.30 7.58
CA ASN A 159 -9.16 -24.03 7.95
C ASN A 159 -8.55 -23.56 9.28
N SER A 160 -8.61 -22.24 9.57
CA SER A 160 -7.96 -21.65 10.75
C SER A 160 -8.79 -20.51 11.36
N PRO A 161 -9.89 -20.82 12.10
CA PRO A 161 -10.80 -19.79 12.62
C PRO A 161 -10.15 -18.85 13.65
N SER A 162 -9.06 -19.28 14.31
CA SER A 162 -8.34 -18.48 15.31
C SER A 162 -7.28 -17.54 14.72
N LYS A 163 -6.82 -17.77 13.48
CA LYS A 163 -5.74 -17.02 12.84
C LYS A 163 -6.22 -16.42 11.52
N LEU A 164 -6.63 -15.15 11.53
CA LEU A 164 -7.19 -14.46 10.35
C LEU A 164 -6.18 -14.29 9.20
N TYR A 165 -4.90 -14.24 9.52
CA TYR A 165 -3.82 -14.03 8.55
C TYR A 165 -2.75 -15.08 8.70
N ASP A 166 -2.30 -15.61 7.57
CA ASP A 166 -1.10 -16.41 7.50
C ASP A 166 0.10 -15.57 7.02
N LEU A 167 1.23 -15.82 7.65
CA LEU A 167 2.46 -15.04 7.48
C LEU A 167 3.59 -16.00 7.21
N GLN A 168 4.25 -15.84 6.06
CA GLN A 168 5.36 -16.69 5.65
C GLN A 168 6.54 -15.83 5.21
N ILE A 169 7.73 -16.08 5.78
CA ILE A 169 8.96 -15.48 5.29
C ILE A 169 9.40 -16.24 4.03
N LEU A 170 9.59 -15.51 2.94
CA LEU A 170 10.03 -16.05 1.65
C LEU A 170 11.55 -15.98 1.49
N SER A 171 12.16 -14.85 1.87
CA SER A 171 13.60 -14.63 1.77
C SER A 171 14.11 -13.73 2.91
N ILE A 172 15.38 -13.90 3.27
CA ILE A 172 16.10 -13.08 4.25
C ILE A 172 17.45 -12.70 3.67
N HIS A 173 17.83 -11.43 3.80
CA HIS A 173 19.11 -10.92 3.35
C HIS A 173 19.73 -10.00 4.42
N PRO A 174 20.87 -10.37 5.02
CA PRO A 174 21.55 -9.52 6.01
C PRO A 174 22.29 -8.36 5.32
N LEU A 175 22.07 -7.14 5.79
CA LEU A 175 22.83 -5.98 5.34
C LEU A 175 24.15 -5.89 6.09
N ASN A 176 25.22 -6.36 5.46
CA ASN A 176 26.56 -6.26 6.03
C ASN A 176 27.05 -4.80 5.97
N PRO A 177 27.72 -4.27 7.01
CA PRO A 177 28.24 -2.91 6.98
C PRO A 177 29.27 -2.76 5.84
N LEU A 178 29.13 -1.71 5.03
CA LEU A 178 30.04 -1.47 3.91
C LEU A 178 31.38 -0.93 4.42
N GLU A 179 32.50 -1.50 3.96
CA GLU A 179 33.82 -0.93 4.21
C GLU A 179 34.08 0.25 3.26
N THR A 180 33.73 1.46 3.70
CA THR A 180 34.03 2.67 2.93
C THR A 180 35.53 2.97 3.00
N LYS A 181 36.24 2.83 1.87
CA LYS A 181 37.70 3.11 1.78
C LYS A 181 38.08 4.54 2.20
N ASN A 182 37.13 5.47 2.16
CA ASN A 182 37.28 6.88 2.52
C ASN A 182 36.37 7.26 3.70
N ASN A 183 36.32 6.43 4.75
CA ASN A 183 35.61 6.80 5.97
C ASN A 183 36.37 7.95 6.67
N PRO A 184 35.74 9.09 7.01
CA PRO A 184 36.42 10.14 7.80
C PRO A 184 36.78 9.68 9.21
N LEU A 185 36.28 8.53 9.64
CA LEU A 185 36.58 7.93 10.94
C LEU A 185 37.94 7.24 10.93
N CYS A 186 38.71 7.43 12.01
CA CYS A 186 39.96 6.72 12.22
C CYS A 186 39.70 5.20 12.26
N SER A 187 40.23 4.49 11.26
CA SER A 187 40.09 3.04 11.11
C SER A 187 40.57 2.31 12.38
N GLY A 188 39.73 1.42 12.91
CA GLY A 188 39.98 0.63 14.11
C GLY A 188 39.69 1.35 15.43
N SER A 189 39.26 2.61 15.41
CA SER A 189 38.88 3.35 16.62
C SER A 189 37.65 2.74 17.30
N LEU A 190 37.55 2.91 18.62
CA LEU A 190 36.37 2.49 19.39
C LEU A 190 35.09 3.19 18.89
N PHE A 191 35.21 4.43 18.42
CA PHE A 191 34.09 5.18 17.87
C PHE A 191 33.61 4.62 16.53
N GLU A 192 34.52 4.26 15.62
CA GLU A 192 34.16 3.58 14.37
C GLU A 192 33.46 2.25 14.64
N LYS A 193 33.98 1.45 15.58
CA LYS A 193 33.34 0.19 15.98
C LYS A 193 31.94 0.43 16.54
N ALA A 194 31.79 1.41 17.44
CA ALA A 194 30.50 1.76 18.02
C ALA A 194 29.49 2.24 16.97
N ILE A 195 29.92 3.03 15.96
CA ILE A 195 29.05 3.45 14.85
C ILE A 195 28.62 2.25 14.01
N LYS A 196 29.56 1.37 13.62
CA LYS A 196 29.25 0.17 12.82
C LYS A 196 28.29 -0.76 13.55
N GLU A 197 28.51 -1.01 14.84
CA GLU A 197 27.64 -1.86 15.67
C GLU A 197 26.24 -1.27 15.89
N ARG A 198 26.11 0.07 15.88
CA ARG A 198 24.85 0.79 16.11
C ARG A 198 24.19 1.32 14.84
N GLN A 199 24.75 1.01 13.67
CA GLN A 199 24.13 1.38 12.39
C GLN A 199 22.80 0.65 12.25
N ARG A 200 21.73 1.39 11.94
CA ARG A 200 20.38 0.83 11.81
C ARG A 200 19.72 1.32 10.53
N THR A 201 18.86 0.48 9.98
CA THR A 201 18.04 0.82 8.83
C THR A 201 16.88 1.72 9.26
N THR A 202 16.78 2.90 8.65
CA THR A 202 15.80 3.94 9.00
C THR A 202 14.68 4.06 7.97
N ALA A 203 14.97 3.80 6.69
CA ALA A 203 14.00 3.85 5.61
C ALA A 203 14.11 2.61 4.70
N LEU A 204 12.96 2.18 4.17
CA LEU A 204 12.85 1.04 3.27
C LEU A 204 11.81 1.35 2.18
N SER A 205 12.08 0.99 0.93
CA SER A 205 11.16 1.20 -0.19
C SER A 205 11.31 0.12 -1.26
N CYS A 206 10.20 -0.43 -1.74
CA CYS A 206 10.16 -1.40 -2.84
C CYS A 206 9.84 -0.69 -4.15
N GLY A 207 10.63 -0.94 -5.19
CA GLY A 207 10.40 -0.42 -6.53
C GLY A 207 9.31 -1.20 -7.28
N PRO A 208 8.97 -0.73 -8.50
CA PRO A 208 7.92 -1.33 -9.31
C PRO A 208 8.32 -2.70 -9.88
N TRP A 209 7.34 -3.60 -10.01
CA TRP A 209 7.57 -4.91 -10.61
C TRP A 209 7.85 -4.83 -12.11
N GLN A 210 8.89 -5.52 -12.54
CA GLN A 210 9.14 -5.85 -13.94
C GLN A 210 8.86 -7.33 -14.15
N ILE A 211 7.81 -7.62 -14.91
CA ILE A 211 7.31 -8.99 -15.10
C ILE A 211 7.75 -9.49 -16.47
N SER A 212 8.46 -10.61 -16.47
CA SER A 212 8.84 -11.36 -17.66
C SER A 212 7.91 -12.55 -17.85
N ALA A 213 7.55 -12.84 -19.11
CA ALA A 213 6.69 -13.97 -19.45
C ALA A 213 7.34 -15.33 -19.12
N ALA A 214 6.50 -16.35 -18.94
CA ALA A 214 6.91 -17.73 -18.72
C ALA A 214 7.88 -18.22 -19.82
N THR A 215 9.06 -18.71 -19.41
CA THR A 215 10.09 -19.23 -20.32
C THR A 215 10.11 -20.76 -20.39
N SER A 216 9.50 -21.46 -19.43
CA SER A 216 9.50 -22.93 -19.36
C SER A 216 8.15 -23.48 -18.85
N PRO A 217 7.75 -24.70 -19.25
CA PRO A 217 6.56 -25.36 -18.72
C PRO A 217 6.73 -25.59 -17.20
N GLY A 218 5.80 -25.08 -16.40
CA GLY A 218 5.83 -25.10 -14.93
C GLY A 218 6.29 -23.80 -14.24
N ASN A 219 6.89 -22.87 -14.98
CA ASN A 219 7.20 -21.51 -14.53
C ASN A 219 6.18 -20.53 -15.12
N PHE A 220 5.43 -19.83 -14.29
CA PHE A 220 4.33 -18.97 -14.72
C PHE A 220 4.69 -17.48 -14.80
N GLY A 221 5.98 -17.17 -14.74
CA GLY A 221 6.51 -15.83 -14.88
C GLY A 221 7.54 -15.53 -13.79
N CYS A 222 8.47 -14.65 -14.16
CA CYS A 222 9.47 -14.11 -13.25
C CYS A 222 9.21 -12.62 -13.10
N ALA A 223 9.10 -12.15 -11.86
CA ALA A 223 8.97 -10.74 -11.54
C ALA A 223 10.19 -10.28 -10.76
N VAL A 224 10.72 -9.12 -11.14
CA VAL A 224 11.88 -8.55 -10.47
C VAL A 224 11.55 -7.14 -10.00
N ALA A 225 11.99 -6.83 -8.80
CA ALA A 225 11.94 -5.50 -8.23
C ALA A 225 13.27 -5.19 -7.52
N MET A 226 13.58 -3.91 -7.37
CA MET A 226 14.68 -3.43 -6.55
C MET A 226 14.15 -2.92 -5.22
N ILE A 227 14.79 -3.33 -4.13
CA ILE A 227 14.53 -2.83 -2.78
C ILE A 227 15.64 -1.83 -2.45
N ALA A 228 15.25 -0.65 -1.97
CA ALA A 228 16.17 0.36 -1.46
C ALA A 228 16.01 0.49 0.05
N ALA A 229 17.12 0.59 0.77
CA ALA A 229 17.16 0.79 2.20
C ALA A 229 18.19 1.87 2.57
N VAL A 230 17.88 2.72 3.55
CA VAL A 230 18.88 3.62 4.15
C VAL A 230 19.35 2.98 5.45
N CYS A 231 20.60 2.50 5.47
CA CYS A 231 21.23 1.91 6.63
C CYS A 231 22.29 2.87 7.17
N GLY A 232 22.07 3.43 8.36
CA GLY A 232 22.88 4.55 8.86
C GLY A 232 22.79 5.74 7.90
N THR A 233 23.89 6.03 7.21
CA THR A 233 24.00 7.10 6.22
C THR A 233 24.22 6.60 4.80
N GLN A 234 24.06 5.30 4.57
CA GLN A 234 24.38 4.62 3.32
C GLN A 234 23.11 4.11 2.63
N LEU A 235 23.10 4.19 1.30
CA LEU A 235 22.04 3.62 0.49
C LEU A 235 22.40 2.18 0.16
N ARG A 236 21.52 1.26 0.54
CA ARG A 236 21.64 -0.16 0.25
C ARG A 236 20.61 -0.57 -0.79
N LEU A 237 21.05 -1.23 -1.86
CA LEU A 237 20.23 -1.66 -2.98
C LEU A 237 20.26 -3.19 -3.08
N MET A 238 19.08 -3.81 -3.12
CA MET A 238 18.93 -5.26 -3.26
C MET A 238 18.05 -5.58 -4.46
N LYS A 239 18.39 -6.64 -5.17
CA LYS A 239 17.58 -7.22 -6.24
C LYS A 239 16.69 -8.31 -5.65
N LEU A 240 15.38 -8.16 -5.82
CA LEU A 240 14.40 -9.17 -5.50
C LEU A 240 13.88 -9.80 -6.79
N GLU A 241 14.07 -11.10 -6.93
CA GLU A 241 13.47 -11.92 -7.99
C GLU A 241 12.44 -12.85 -7.37
N VAL A 242 11.25 -12.91 -7.96
CA VAL A 242 10.16 -13.79 -7.55
C VAL A 242 9.71 -14.59 -8.75
N THR A 243 9.88 -15.91 -8.66
CA THR A 243 9.41 -16.86 -9.67
C THR A 243 8.20 -17.59 -9.13
N LEU A 244 7.17 -17.69 -9.97
CA LEU A 244 5.94 -18.37 -9.64
C LEU A 244 5.95 -19.79 -10.20
N GLU A 245 5.99 -20.78 -9.31
CA GLU A 245 6.07 -22.20 -9.66
C GLU A 245 4.80 -22.94 -9.22
N SER A 246 4.35 -23.94 -10.00
CA SER A 246 3.28 -24.84 -9.55
C SER A 246 3.88 -26.06 -8.85
N SER A 247 3.36 -26.39 -7.67
CA SER A 247 3.82 -27.52 -6.86
C SER A 247 3.31 -28.88 -7.34
N LEU A 248 2.21 -28.92 -8.10
CA LEU A 248 1.48 -30.15 -8.47
C LEU A 248 1.06 -30.17 -9.96
N GLY A 249 1.65 -29.31 -10.80
CA GLY A 249 1.33 -29.18 -12.23
C GLY A 249 0.28 -28.11 -12.54
N GLU A 250 0.03 -27.86 -13.83
CA GLU A 250 -0.76 -26.72 -14.35
C GLU A 250 -2.23 -26.67 -13.90
N THR A 251 -2.77 -27.78 -13.37
CA THR A 251 -4.18 -27.91 -12.98
C THR A 251 -4.43 -27.75 -11.48
N SER A 252 -3.38 -27.64 -10.66
CA SER A 252 -3.53 -27.47 -9.20
C SER A 252 -3.57 -25.98 -8.82
N GLN A 253 -4.43 -25.61 -7.86
CA GLN A 253 -4.51 -24.23 -7.33
C GLN A 253 -3.41 -23.91 -6.30
N GLN A 254 -2.34 -24.71 -6.25
CA GLN A 254 -1.31 -24.62 -5.22
C GLN A 254 0.03 -24.24 -5.85
N TYR A 255 0.37 -22.96 -5.70
CA TYR A 255 1.64 -22.40 -6.18
C TYR A 255 2.62 -22.18 -5.03
N MET A 256 3.89 -22.13 -5.39
CA MET A 256 4.99 -21.71 -4.52
C MET A 256 5.63 -20.45 -5.11
N LEU A 257 6.04 -19.54 -4.23
CA LEU A 257 6.89 -18.41 -4.61
C LEU A 257 8.32 -18.79 -4.30
N VAL A 258 9.11 -18.96 -5.36
CA VAL A 258 10.57 -19.10 -5.23
C VAL A 258 11.16 -17.70 -5.32
N THR A 259 11.77 -17.26 -4.23
CA THR A 259 12.28 -15.89 -4.13
C THR A 259 13.79 -15.89 -3.95
N ASN A 260 14.45 -14.97 -4.66
CA ASN A 260 15.87 -14.73 -4.54
C ASN A 260 16.09 -13.25 -4.21
N LEU A 261 16.69 -12.98 -3.04
CA LEU A 261 16.99 -11.63 -2.57
C LEU A 261 18.50 -11.49 -2.40
N VAL A 262 19.13 -10.70 -3.26
CA VAL A 262 20.59 -10.54 -3.32
C VAL A 262 20.97 -9.06 -3.38
N GLU A 263 22.22 -8.73 -3.04
CA GLU A 263 22.74 -7.38 -3.23
C GLU A 263 22.69 -7.00 -4.72
N HIS A 264 22.24 -5.79 -5.01
CA HIS A 264 22.20 -5.28 -6.37
C HIS A 264 23.62 -4.87 -6.82
N PRO A 265 24.03 -5.07 -8.09
CA PRO A 265 25.35 -4.64 -8.56
C PRO A 265 25.66 -3.14 -8.32
N LEU A 266 24.63 -2.30 -8.31
CA LEU A 266 24.76 -0.87 -7.99
C LEU A 266 25.09 -0.57 -6.52
N ASP A 267 24.86 -1.51 -5.61
CA ASP A 267 25.21 -1.38 -4.18
C ASP A 267 26.72 -1.16 -4.01
N GLN A 268 27.52 -1.77 -4.89
CA GLN A 268 28.99 -1.64 -4.86
C GLN A 268 29.48 -0.25 -5.31
N LEU A 269 28.61 0.57 -5.91
CA LEU A 269 28.91 1.93 -6.37
C LEU A 269 28.58 3.00 -5.32
N ASP A 270 28.33 2.60 -4.07
CA ASP A 270 27.98 3.49 -2.95
C ASP A 270 28.94 4.68 -2.78
N GLN A 271 30.22 4.53 -3.16
CA GLN A 271 31.21 5.61 -3.10
C GLN A 271 30.78 6.91 -3.81
N LYS A 272 29.95 6.83 -4.86
CA LYS A 272 29.49 8.04 -5.58
C LYS A 272 28.59 8.92 -4.72
N TRP A 273 27.78 8.35 -3.83
CA TRP A 273 26.80 9.07 -3.02
C TRP A 273 27.02 8.94 -1.51
N ALA A 274 27.97 8.12 -1.05
CA ALA A 274 28.30 7.92 0.36
C ALA A 274 28.60 9.22 1.14
N TYR A 275 29.02 10.29 0.45
CA TYR A 275 29.35 11.58 1.05
C TYR A 275 28.12 12.43 1.43
N HIS A 276 26.91 12.07 1.01
CA HIS A 276 25.75 12.96 1.10
C HIS A 276 24.89 12.74 2.36
N ASN A 277 25.40 12.04 3.38
CA ASN A 277 24.73 11.81 4.67
C ASN A 277 23.23 11.51 4.50
N LEU A 278 22.94 10.35 3.90
CA LEU A 278 21.60 9.95 3.55
C LEU A 278 20.82 9.62 4.81
N ALA A 279 19.69 10.29 5.03
CA ALA A 279 18.94 10.17 6.29
C ALA A 279 17.43 10.20 6.09
N GLY A 280 16.98 10.41 4.85
CA GLY A 280 15.59 10.76 4.57
C GLY A 280 14.77 9.64 3.93
N PRO A 281 13.49 9.94 3.66
CA PRO A 281 12.58 9.00 3.02
C PRO A 281 13.04 8.60 1.61
N LEU A 282 12.58 7.43 1.17
CA LEU A 282 12.88 6.82 -0.12
C LEU A 282 11.62 6.77 -1.00
N ARG A 283 11.71 7.16 -2.26
CA ARG A 283 10.60 7.11 -3.22
C ARG A 283 11.06 6.72 -4.63
N TRP A 284 10.31 5.82 -5.26
CA TRP A 284 10.56 5.35 -6.64
C TRP A 284 9.71 6.12 -7.64
N LEU A 285 10.33 6.81 -8.57
CA LEU A 285 9.69 7.55 -9.66
C LEU A 285 9.64 6.66 -10.90
N HIS A 286 8.45 6.37 -11.41
CA HIS A 286 8.28 5.69 -12.69
C HIS A 286 7.00 6.15 -13.37
N THR A 287 6.94 6.06 -14.69
CA THR A 287 5.70 6.24 -15.44
C THR A 287 5.55 5.09 -16.41
N ARG A 288 4.32 4.79 -16.84
CA ARG A 288 4.05 3.68 -17.78
C ARG A 288 4.74 3.86 -19.13
N SER A 289 5.08 5.10 -19.50
CA SER A 289 5.71 5.43 -20.78
C SER A 289 7.21 5.65 -20.68
N SER A 290 7.76 5.84 -19.48
CA SER A 290 9.20 6.07 -19.30
C SER A 290 9.95 4.75 -19.42
N THR A 291 11.07 4.79 -20.15
CA THR A 291 12.07 3.71 -20.24
C THR A 291 13.04 3.69 -19.06
N THR A 292 12.88 4.65 -18.14
CA THR A 292 13.74 4.88 -16.97
C THR A 292 12.93 4.85 -15.68
N ILE A 293 13.56 4.35 -14.62
CA ILE A 293 13.09 4.40 -13.24
C ILE A 293 14.02 5.36 -12.47
N GLY A 294 13.43 6.25 -11.68
CA GLY A 294 14.12 7.09 -10.73
C GLY A 294 14.00 6.56 -9.30
N LEU A 295 15.05 6.74 -8.49
CA LEU A 295 15.02 6.61 -7.04
C LEU A 295 15.40 7.95 -6.42
N VAL A 296 14.55 8.47 -5.56
CA VAL A 296 14.83 9.67 -4.77
C VAL A 296 15.11 9.28 -3.33
N VAL A 297 16.19 9.83 -2.78
CA VAL A 297 16.68 9.57 -1.43
C VAL A 297 16.88 10.89 -0.71
N GLY A 298 16.21 11.09 0.42
CA GLY A 298 16.45 12.28 1.24
C GLY A 298 17.84 12.26 1.88
N ALA A 299 18.51 13.41 1.83
CA ALA A 299 19.84 13.64 2.38
C ALA A 299 19.79 14.76 3.41
N MET A 300 20.84 14.88 4.23
CA MET A 300 21.04 16.14 4.95
C MET A 300 21.19 17.28 3.94
N ALA A 301 20.45 18.36 4.14
CA ALA A 301 20.51 19.56 3.31
C ALA A 301 20.12 19.35 1.82
N GLY A 302 19.22 18.41 1.53
CA GLY A 302 18.72 18.17 0.18
C GLY A 302 18.19 16.76 -0.06
N PHE A 303 18.24 16.36 -1.32
CA PHE A 303 17.99 14.98 -1.73
C PHE A 303 18.85 14.60 -2.93
N ILE A 304 18.88 13.30 -3.20
CA ILE A 304 19.54 12.72 -4.36
C ILE A 304 18.48 12.10 -5.25
N ALA A 305 18.63 12.26 -6.57
CA ALA A 305 17.89 11.52 -7.57
C ALA A 305 18.85 10.62 -8.36
N ILE A 306 18.51 9.33 -8.44
CA ILE A 306 19.24 8.32 -9.22
C ILE A 306 18.31 7.85 -10.32
N SER A 307 18.62 8.16 -11.58
CA SER A 307 17.84 7.74 -12.74
C SER A 307 18.54 6.60 -13.47
N MET A 308 17.84 5.50 -13.72
CA MET A 308 18.41 4.31 -14.34
C MET A 308 17.45 3.69 -15.37
N PRO A 309 17.95 3.18 -16.52
CA PRO A 309 17.17 2.35 -17.44
C PRO A 309 16.70 1.06 -16.78
N TYR A 310 15.62 0.47 -17.29
CA TYR A 310 15.11 -0.81 -16.80
C TYR A 310 16.15 -1.93 -16.79
N ALA A 311 17.02 -2.01 -17.80
CA ALA A 311 18.06 -3.04 -17.85
C ALA A 311 19.03 -2.97 -16.66
N THR A 312 19.36 -1.75 -16.21
CA THR A 312 20.19 -1.51 -15.03
C THR A 312 19.41 -1.78 -13.75
N TYR A 313 18.14 -1.37 -13.69
CA TYR A 313 17.23 -1.66 -12.58
C TYR A 313 17.08 -3.17 -12.31
N MET A 314 17.06 -3.96 -13.38
CA MET A 314 16.97 -5.42 -13.35
C MET A 314 18.28 -6.11 -12.95
N GLY A 315 19.37 -5.36 -12.80
CA GLY A 315 20.71 -5.92 -12.55
C GLY A 315 21.31 -6.66 -13.75
N SER A 316 20.76 -6.49 -14.97
CA SER A 316 21.25 -7.16 -16.18
C SER A 316 22.53 -6.52 -16.74
N VAL A 317 22.78 -5.25 -16.39
CA VAL A 317 23.93 -4.47 -16.87
C VAL A 317 24.72 -3.95 -15.65
N PRO A 318 25.97 -4.40 -15.44
CA PRO A 318 26.79 -3.96 -14.30
C PRO A 318 27.53 -2.63 -14.56
N ASN A 319 27.33 -1.98 -15.71
CA ASN A 319 28.11 -0.80 -16.11
C ASN A 319 27.76 0.44 -15.28
N SER A 320 28.78 1.05 -14.67
CA SER A 320 28.69 2.25 -13.84
C SER A 320 28.29 3.54 -14.59
N ASN A 321 28.31 3.51 -15.93
CA ASN A 321 27.88 4.59 -16.82
C ASN A 321 26.39 4.49 -17.21
N ALA A 322 25.69 3.44 -16.79
CA ALA A 322 24.33 3.17 -17.22
C ALA A 322 23.26 3.87 -16.37
N PHE A 323 23.63 4.72 -15.40
CA PHE A 323 22.68 5.48 -14.59
C PHE A 323 23.21 6.90 -14.34
N GLU A 324 22.29 7.82 -14.13
CA GLU A 324 22.57 9.20 -13.78
C GLU A 324 22.32 9.44 -12.30
N TYR A 325 23.19 10.23 -11.68
CA TYR A 325 23.08 10.65 -10.28
C TYR A 325 23.11 12.17 -10.23
N ARG A 326 22.18 12.76 -9.48
CA ARG A 326 22.08 14.20 -9.28
C ARG A 326 21.75 14.52 -7.84
N HIS A 327 22.39 15.56 -7.31
CA HIS A 327 22.16 16.07 -5.97
C HIS A 327 21.42 17.40 -6.04
N TYR A 328 20.33 17.49 -5.29
CA TYR A 328 19.45 18.65 -5.22
C TYR A 328 19.56 19.28 -3.83
N PRO A 329 20.49 20.22 -3.63
CA PRO A 329 20.52 21.03 -2.43
C PRO A 329 19.24 21.88 -2.32
N ILE A 330 18.76 22.08 -1.10
CA ILE A 330 17.62 22.95 -0.83
C ILE A 330 18.16 24.33 -0.47
N TYR A 331 17.81 25.32 -1.28
CA TYR A 331 18.13 26.73 -1.06
C TYR A 331 16.89 27.49 -0.63
N GLU A 332 17.12 28.60 0.07
CA GLU A 332 16.09 29.60 0.32
C GLU A 332 15.58 30.12 -1.03
N PRO A 333 14.25 30.32 -1.19
CA PRO A 333 13.72 30.99 -2.38
C PRO A 333 14.42 32.35 -2.52
N GLU A 334 14.72 32.82 -3.73
CA GLU A 334 15.29 34.16 -3.93
C GLU A 334 14.15 35.21 -4.01
N PRO A 335 13.81 35.94 -2.92
CA PRO A 335 13.01 37.15 -3.02
C PRO A 335 13.84 38.30 -3.64
N GLU A 336 13.16 39.36 -4.09
CA GLU A 336 13.81 40.55 -4.65
C GLU A 336 14.84 41.17 -3.69
N ASP A 337 14.62 41.03 -2.38
CA ASP A 337 15.45 41.58 -1.31
C ASP A 337 16.75 40.79 -1.03
N ASN A 338 16.84 39.52 -1.47
CA ASN A 338 18.01 38.63 -1.21
C ASN A 338 18.73 38.17 -2.50
N LYS A 339 18.61 38.92 -3.60
CA LYS A 339 19.31 38.60 -4.87
C LYS A 339 20.81 38.41 -4.64
N GLY A 340 21.30 37.19 -4.85
CA GLY A 340 22.71 36.83 -4.72
C GLY A 340 23.14 36.24 -3.37
N HIS A 341 22.21 35.98 -2.43
CA HIS A 341 22.48 35.27 -1.18
C HIS A 341 21.70 33.95 -1.14
N GLN A 342 22.30 32.87 -1.66
CA GLN A 342 21.73 31.54 -1.60
C GLN A 342 22.06 30.87 -0.26
N ALA A 343 21.25 31.15 0.76
CA ALA A 343 21.32 30.41 2.01
C ALA A 343 20.85 28.96 1.78
N ARG A 344 21.64 27.99 2.25
CA ARG A 344 21.32 26.57 2.13
C ARG A 344 20.59 26.10 3.37
N HIS A 345 19.44 25.46 3.20
CA HIS A 345 18.77 24.80 4.31
C HIS A 345 19.42 23.45 4.60
N LEU A 346 19.77 23.23 5.86
CA LEU A 346 20.46 22.02 6.30
C LEU A 346 19.52 20.96 6.88
N GLU A 347 18.23 21.23 6.86
CA GLU A 347 17.22 20.41 7.51
C GLU A 347 16.95 19.10 6.75
N PRO A 348 16.62 18.00 7.46
CA PRO A 348 16.13 16.80 6.82
C PRO A 348 14.75 16.99 6.20
N ILE A 349 14.49 16.22 5.15
CA ILE A 349 13.16 16.02 4.60
C ILE A 349 12.34 15.18 5.58
N SER A 350 11.27 15.76 6.12
CA SER A 350 10.32 15.09 7.02
C SER A 350 9.23 14.35 6.25
N ALA A 351 8.86 14.84 5.07
CA ALA A 351 7.78 14.27 4.28
C ALA A 351 8.17 14.19 2.80
N MET A 352 7.89 13.05 2.16
CA MET A 352 8.12 12.86 0.72
C MET A 352 7.04 11.96 0.14
N LEU A 353 6.45 12.36 -0.98
CA LEU A 353 5.45 11.58 -1.71
C LEU A 353 5.67 11.69 -3.21
N ILE A 354 4.97 10.81 -3.93
CA ILE A 354 4.82 10.91 -5.37
C ILE A 354 3.32 10.99 -5.68
N SER A 355 2.94 11.91 -6.55
CA SER A 355 1.62 11.96 -7.15
C SER A 355 1.70 11.56 -8.61
N MET A 356 0.77 10.70 -9.04
CA MET A 356 0.64 10.29 -10.44
C MET A 356 -0.63 10.90 -11.01
N ASN A 357 -0.48 11.64 -12.10
CA ASN A 357 -1.63 12.07 -12.88
C ASN A 357 -1.91 11.01 -13.96
N GLU A 358 -3.01 10.28 -13.81
CA GLU A 358 -3.40 9.21 -14.72
C GLU A 358 -3.73 9.73 -16.14
N GLN A 359 -4.18 10.97 -16.27
CA GLN A 359 -4.57 11.56 -17.56
C GLN A 359 -3.35 12.01 -18.37
N SER A 360 -2.40 12.70 -17.74
CA SER A 360 -1.17 13.15 -18.39
C SER A 360 -0.03 12.13 -18.33
N ASN A 361 -0.20 11.03 -17.58
CA ASN A 361 0.83 10.05 -17.28
C ASN A 361 2.12 10.69 -16.71
N THR A 362 1.96 11.78 -15.96
CA THR A 362 3.07 12.50 -15.32
C THR A 362 3.26 12.03 -13.88
N CYS A 363 4.52 11.92 -13.48
CA CYS A 363 4.96 11.57 -12.14
C CYS A 363 5.60 12.81 -11.50
N LYS A 364 5.05 13.27 -10.38
CA LYS A 364 5.54 14.46 -9.66
C LYS A 364 5.96 14.08 -8.26
N LEU A 365 7.20 14.42 -7.90
CA LEU A 365 7.75 14.34 -6.56
C LEU A 365 7.26 15.55 -5.76
N HIS A 366 6.83 15.33 -4.52
CA HIS A 366 6.63 16.40 -3.55
C HIS A 366 7.43 16.11 -2.28
N LEU A 367 7.98 17.15 -1.68
CA LEU A 367 8.71 17.06 -0.42
C LEU A 367 8.34 18.21 0.53
N GLY A 368 8.50 17.95 1.82
CA GLY A 368 8.31 18.90 2.91
C GLY A 368 9.39 18.74 3.98
N THR A 369 9.79 19.84 4.61
CA THR A 369 10.72 19.86 5.75
C THR A 369 10.05 20.39 7.03
N LEU A 370 10.69 20.15 8.17
CA LEU A 370 10.24 20.70 9.45
C LEU A 370 10.43 22.21 9.57
N GLY A 371 11.37 22.84 8.85
CA GLY A 371 11.47 24.29 8.77
C GLY A 371 10.53 24.92 7.73
N GLY A 372 9.54 24.15 7.26
CA GLY A 372 8.46 24.68 6.44
C GLY A 372 8.84 24.94 4.99
N ILE A 373 9.78 24.19 4.44
CA ILE A 373 10.07 24.23 3.01
C ILE A 373 9.19 23.21 2.30
N GLY A 374 8.53 23.62 1.22
CA GLY A 374 7.74 22.74 0.35
C GLY A 374 8.21 22.85 -1.09
N LEU A 375 8.63 21.72 -1.68
CA LEU A 375 9.11 21.68 -3.06
C LEU A 375 8.44 20.53 -3.83
N ALA A 376 8.36 20.70 -5.14
CA ALA A 376 7.91 19.69 -6.06
C ALA A 376 8.67 19.74 -7.38
N ALA A 377 8.81 18.59 -8.03
CA ALA A 377 9.46 18.46 -9.32
C ALA A 377 8.85 17.31 -10.10
N GLU A 378 8.66 17.47 -11.40
CA GLU A 378 8.27 16.37 -12.28
C GLU A 378 9.46 15.45 -12.56
N PHE A 379 9.18 14.16 -12.79
CA PHE A 379 10.25 13.18 -12.99
C PHE A 379 11.16 13.54 -14.19
N HIS A 380 10.60 14.07 -15.28
CA HIS A 380 11.38 14.50 -16.44
C HIS A 380 12.24 15.76 -16.16
N GLN A 381 11.84 16.59 -15.19
CA GLN A 381 12.59 17.77 -14.76
C GLN A 381 13.83 17.39 -13.95
N LEU A 382 13.70 16.34 -13.13
CA LEU A 382 14.82 15.75 -12.40
C LEU A 382 15.87 15.09 -13.32
N GLN A 383 15.56 14.93 -14.61
CA GLN A 383 16.50 14.46 -15.62
C GLN A 383 17.16 15.61 -16.40
N SER A 384 16.72 16.85 -16.25
CA SER A 384 17.16 17.99 -17.06
C SER A 384 17.68 19.20 -16.27
N ASP A 385 18.01 19.01 -14.98
CA ASP A 385 18.47 20.08 -14.07
C ASP A 385 17.54 21.30 -14.01
N SER A 386 16.23 21.05 -14.07
CA SER A 386 15.25 22.12 -13.90
C SER A 386 15.18 22.59 -12.45
N SER A 387 14.79 23.85 -12.25
CA SER A 387 14.53 24.39 -10.92
C SER A 387 13.33 23.68 -10.25
N LEU A 388 13.47 23.45 -8.94
CA LEU A 388 12.40 22.92 -8.11
C LEU A 388 11.29 23.96 -7.98
N GLN A 389 10.03 23.50 -8.04
CA GLN A 389 8.87 24.37 -7.98
C GLN A 389 8.21 24.35 -6.61
N GLN A 390 7.60 25.47 -6.21
CA GLN A 390 6.76 25.51 -5.02
C GLN A 390 5.38 24.90 -5.33
N PRO A 391 4.92 23.87 -4.60
CA PRO A 391 3.63 23.22 -4.86
C PRO A 391 2.44 24.03 -4.34
N LYS A 392 1.25 23.78 -4.89
CA LYS A 392 0.02 24.52 -4.52
C LYS A 392 -0.32 24.40 -3.04
N TRP A 393 -0.17 23.21 -2.46
CA TRP A 393 -0.42 23.00 -1.03
C TRP A 393 0.49 23.86 -0.14
N LYS A 394 1.70 24.21 -0.60
CA LYS A 394 2.60 25.04 0.20
C LYS A 394 2.08 26.48 0.30
N ARG A 395 1.57 27.02 -0.80
CA ARG A 395 0.94 28.36 -0.80
C ARG A 395 -0.25 28.44 0.15
N MET A 396 -1.11 27.41 0.13
CA MET A 396 -2.22 27.33 1.09
C MET A 396 -1.74 27.24 2.55
N ILE A 397 -0.63 26.55 2.83
CA ILE A 397 -0.03 26.54 4.17
C ILE A 397 0.51 27.92 4.55
N GLU A 398 1.09 28.67 3.61
CA GLU A 398 1.57 30.05 3.84
C GLU A 398 0.42 30.98 4.21
N GLU A 399 -0.75 30.85 3.57
CA GLU A 399 -1.96 31.61 3.94
C GLU A 399 -2.34 31.37 5.42
N PHE A 400 -2.30 30.13 5.89
CA PHE A 400 -2.55 29.82 7.32
C PHE A 400 -1.43 30.29 8.24
N GLN A 401 -0.20 30.37 7.74
CA GLN A 401 0.92 30.90 8.49
C GLN A 401 0.76 32.40 8.70
N ASP A 402 0.37 33.14 7.66
CA ASP A 402 0.14 34.58 7.71
C ASP A 402 -1.01 34.92 8.67
N ASP A 403 -2.10 34.15 8.63
CA ASP A 403 -3.21 34.29 9.57
C ASP A 403 -2.76 34.08 11.03
N TYR A 404 -1.93 33.06 11.27
CA TYR A 404 -1.35 32.79 12.59
C TYR A 404 -0.41 33.92 13.03
N ASP A 405 0.43 34.41 12.13
CA ASP A 405 1.35 35.51 12.38
C ASP A 405 0.61 36.78 12.81
N LEU A 406 -0.50 37.09 12.13
CA LEU A 406 -1.39 38.21 12.44
C LEU A 406 -2.16 38.00 13.75
N GLU A 407 -2.65 36.80 14.03
CA GLU A 407 -3.39 36.48 15.25
C GLU A 407 -2.52 36.68 16.50
N TYR A 408 -1.23 36.37 16.41
CA TYR A 408 -0.29 36.40 17.52
C TYR A 408 0.72 37.57 17.50
N ASP A 409 0.59 38.50 16.53
CA ASP A 409 1.46 39.68 16.35
C ASP A 409 2.96 39.31 16.30
N LEU A 410 3.30 38.29 15.50
CA LEU A 410 4.65 37.72 15.44
C LEU A 410 5.56 38.43 14.43
N GLY A 411 5.04 39.32 13.58
CA GLY A 411 5.84 40.15 12.68
C GLY A 411 6.65 39.35 11.65
N GLY A 412 6.10 38.25 11.15
CA GLY A 412 6.73 37.31 10.22
C GLY A 412 7.56 36.22 10.91
N MET A 413 7.63 36.20 12.25
CA MET A 413 8.43 35.25 13.02
C MET A 413 7.64 33.97 13.33
N SER A 414 7.13 33.36 12.28
CA SER A 414 6.36 32.12 12.33
C SER A 414 6.90 31.08 11.35
N VAL A 415 6.65 29.80 11.63
CA VAL A 415 7.04 28.68 10.76
C VAL A 415 5.95 27.61 10.74
N SER A 416 5.60 27.17 9.53
CA SER A 416 4.72 26.02 9.33
C SER A 416 5.50 24.74 9.12
N ARG A 417 5.60 23.90 10.17
CA ARG A 417 6.32 22.62 10.12
C ARG A 417 5.52 21.57 9.39
N ILE A 418 6.09 20.95 8.36
CA ILE A 418 5.41 19.91 7.57
C ILE A 418 5.76 18.54 8.14
N TRP A 419 4.76 17.80 8.61
CA TRP A 419 4.94 16.51 9.27
C TRP A 419 4.72 15.31 8.36
N GLY A 420 3.93 15.48 7.30
CA GLY A 420 3.52 14.36 6.46
C GLY A 420 2.85 14.81 5.17
N LEU A 421 2.95 13.93 4.18
CA LEU A 421 2.42 14.14 2.85
C LEU A 421 1.75 12.83 2.41
N ALA A 422 0.54 12.91 1.86
CA ALA A 422 -0.15 11.79 1.21
C ALA A 422 -0.73 12.22 -0.15
N ALA A 423 -0.82 11.29 -1.10
CA ALA A 423 -1.45 11.54 -2.38
C ALA A 423 -2.51 10.48 -2.68
N TYR A 424 -3.57 10.90 -3.36
CA TYR A 424 -4.50 10.02 -4.04
C TYR A 424 -4.80 10.63 -5.40
N ARG A 425 -4.34 9.96 -6.46
CA ARG A 425 -4.39 10.47 -7.84
C ARG A 425 -3.63 11.80 -7.96
N ASN A 426 -4.30 12.84 -8.46
CA ASN A 426 -3.80 14.21 -8.61
C ASN A 426 -4.04 15.09 -7.37
N MET A 427 -4.62 14.54 -6.29
CA MET A 427 -4.83 15.28 -5.06
C MET A 427 -3.73 14.94 -4.05
N THR A 428 -3.16 15.98 -3.46
CA THR A 428 -2.18 15.86 -2.38
C THR A 428 -2.75 16.42 -1.09
N ALA A 429 -2.44 15.78 0.02
CA ALA A 429 -2.77 16.22 1.37
C ALA A 429 -1.47 16.46 2.14
N ALA A 430 -1.36 17.61 2.80
CA ALA A 430 -0.23 17.97 3.63
C ALA A 430 -0.71 18.22 5.06
N ILE A 431 -0.06 17.59 6.04
CA ILE A 431 -0.30 17.85 7.46
C ILE A 431 0.81 18.73 8.02
N PHE A 432 0.43 19.79 8.71
CA PHE A 432 1.36 20.77 9.26
C PHE A 432 0.89 21.33 10.60
N THR A 433 1.81 22.01 11.29
CA THR A 433 1.56 22.79 12.49
C THR A 433 2.29 24.14 12.38
N THR A 434 1.72 25.20 12.93
CA THR A 434 2.32 26.55 12.90
C THR A 434 2.84 26.91 14.28
N HIS A 435 4.03 27.51 14.33
CA HIS A 435 4.75 27.84 15.56
C HIS A 435 5.50 29.17 15.42
N PRO A 436 5.73 29.90 16.52
CA PRO A 436 6.66 31.03 16.51
C PRO A 436 8.11 30.55 16.33
N THR A 437 8.97 31.39 15.76
CA THR A 437 10.40 31.09 15.53
C THR A 437 11.34 31.80 16.49
N ASP A 438 10.93 32.93 17.07
CA ASP A 438 11.75 33.80 17.92
C ASP A 438 11.53 33.59 19.42
N MET A 439 10.53 32.79 19.80
CA MET A 439 10.18 32.52 21.19
C MET A 439 9.84 31.06 21.46
N ILE A 440 9.93 30.66 22.73
CA ILE A 440 9.51 29.34 23.18
C ILE A 440 8.00 29.32 23.34
N GLU A 441 7.35 28.47 22.56
CA GLU A 441 5.93 28.24 22.67
C GLU A 441 5.64 27.24 23.82
N TYR A 442 4.89 27.68 24.83
CA TYR A 442 4.40 26.80 25.89
C TYR A 442 2.99 26.34 25.56
N ARG A 443 2.83 25.08 25.12
CA ARG A 443 1.52 24.46 24.88
C ARG A 443 1.31 23.27 25.80
N ILE A 444 0.07 23.08 26.22
CA ILE A 444 -0.41 21.82 26.79
C ILE A 444 -0.96 20.92 25.68
N SER A 445 -0.93 19.60 25.86
CA SER A 445 -1.30 18.65 24.80
C SER A 445 -2.76 18.77 24.31
N SER A 446 -3.65 19.42 25.07
CA SER A 446 -5.02 19.71 24.62
C SER A 446 -5.09 20.83 23.58
N ASP A 447 -4.08 21.69 23.54
CA ASP A 447 -4.04 22.90 22.73
C ASP A 447 -3.24 22.68 21.43
N ASP A 448 -2.59 21.51 21.29
CA ASP A 448 -1.91 21.09 20.08
C ASP A 448 -2.93 20.90 18.95
N ARG A 449 -2.75 21.68 17.89
CA ARG A 449 -3.60 21.64 16.69
C ARG A 449 -2.75 21.28 15.49
N SER A 450 -3.17 20.26 14.75
CA SER A 450 -2.62 19.93 13.44
C SER A 450 -3.65 20.20 12.36
N MET A 451 -3.20 20.80 11.26
CA MET A 451 -4.06 21.16 10.14
C MET A 451 -3.72 20.29 8.94
N ILE A 452 -4.73 19.94 8.15
CA ILE A 452 -4.57 19.17 6.92
C ILE A 452 -5.12 20.00 5.77
N VAL A 453 -4.26 20.32 4.82
CA VAL A 453 -4.63 21.01 3.57
C VAL A 453 -4.70 19.99 2.45
N PHE A 454 -5.73 20.10 1.61
CA PHE A 454 -5.90 19.30 0.40
C PHE A 454 -5.72 20.20 -0.82
N SER A 455 -4.88 19.79 -1.76
CA SER A 455 -4.65 20.52 -3.02
C SER A 455 -4.79 19.60 -4.23
N GLU A 456 -5.49 20.07 -5.26
CA GLU A 456 -5.53 19.41 -6.56
C GLU A 456 -4.49 20.00 -7.51
N GLU A 457 -3.61 19.14 -8.03
CA GLU A 457 -2.62 19.48 -9.05
C GLU A 457 -3.27 19.34 -10.44
N GLY A 458 -3.26 20.42 -11.24
CA GLY A 458 -3.97 20.53 -12.53
C GLY A 458 -4.88 21.77 -12.65
N GLU A 459 -5.42 22.03 -13.84
CA GLU A 459 -6.48 23.03 -14.05
C GLU A 459 -7.79 22.53 -13.41
N HIS A 460 -8.58 23.46 -12.87
CA HIS A 460 -9.89 23.12 -12.28
C HIS A 460 -10.78 22.48 -13.35
N THR A 461 -10.98 21.17 -13.27
CA THR A 461 -12.09 20.55 -13.97
C THR A 461 -13.37 21.04 -13.28
N THR A 462 -14.24 21.71 -14.03
CA THR A 462 -15.58 22.19 -13.59
C THR A 462 -16.52 21.07 -13.12
N ASP A 463 -16.04 19.82 -13.14
CA ASP A 463 -16.78 18.66 -12.71
C ASP A 463 -16.84 18.62 -11.18
N THR A 464 -17.97 19.02 -10.64
CA THR A 464 -18.35 19.04 -9.21
C THR A 464 -18.53 17.62 -8.67
N GLN A 465 -17.63 16.69 -9.02
CA GLN A 465 -17.60 15.37 -8.42
C GLN A 465 -17.09 15.47 -6.97
N PRO A 466 -17.65 14.70 -6.03
CA PRO A 466 -17.15 14.67 -4.66
C PRO A 466 -15.65 14.36 -4.64
N LEU A 467 -14.88 15.06 -3.80
CA LEU A 467 -13.41 14.95 -3.66
C LEU A 467 -12.87 13.51 -3.52
N PHE A 468 -13.73 12.56 -3.11
CA PHE A 468 -13.39 11.14 -2.93
C PHE A 468 -14.26 10.19 -3.75
N ALA A 469 -14.99 10.69 -4.75
CA ALA A 469 -15.75 9.84 -5.65
C ALA A 469 -14.83 9.10 -6.63
N ALA A 470 -15.20 7.86 -6.96
CA ALA A 470 -14.53 7.14 -8.05
C ALA A 470 -14.83 7.86 -9.37
N ARG A 471 -13.83 8.50 -9.99
CA ARG A 471 -13.92 8.97 -11.38
C ARG A 471 -14.20 7.77 -12.27
N LEU A 472 -15.31 7.81 -12.99
CA LEU A 472 -15.52 6.95 -14.15
C LEU A 472 -14.68 7.56 -15.28
N PRO A 473 -13.92 6.76 -16.06
CA PRO A 473 -13.15 7.31 -17.16
C PRO A 473 -14.09 8.01 -18.15
N ASP A 474 -13.92 9.32 -18.30
CA ASP A 474 -14.60 10.10 -19.33
C ASP A 474 -14.16 9.58 -20.69
N GLY A 475 -15.10 8.97 -21.42
CA GLY A 475 -14.86 8.46 -22.77
C GLY A 475 -15.43 7.08 -23.09
N GLN A 476 -16.10 6.38 -22.16
CA GLN A 476 -16.75 5.10 -22.49
C GLN A 476 -18.24 5.22 -22.78
N THR A 477 -18.57 4.81 -24.00
CA THR A 477 -19.88 4.65 -24.62
C THR A 477 -20.84 3.80 -23.78
N SER A 478 -22.06 4.33 -23.57
CA SER A 478 -23.25 3.65 -23.00
C SER A 478 -23.06 2.88 -21.68
N ASN A 479 -23.87 3.19 -20.67
CA ASN A 479 -23.89 2.51 -19.35
C ASN A 479 -23.82 0.97 -19.41
N HIS A 480 -24.29 0.34 -20.49
CA HIS A 480 -24.25 -1.11 -20.70
C HIS A 480 -22.84 -1.73 -20.70
N ASN A 481 -21.83 -1.06 -21.26
CA ASN A 481 -20.49 -1.66 -21.36
C ASN A 481 -19.79 -1.75 -19.98
N GLN A 482 -20.03 -0.78 -19.11
CA GLN A 482 -19.49 -0.75 -17.75
C GLN A 482 -20.18 -1.77 -16.84
N THR A 483 -21.52 -1.87 -16.90
CA THR A 483 -22.28 -2.89 -16.14
C THR A 483 -21.82 -4.30 -16.52
N GLY A 484 -21.63 -4.57 -17.80
CA GLY A 484 -21.11 -5.87 -18.26
C GLY A 484 -19.73 -6.20 -17.66
N GLN A 485 -18.83 -5.22 -17.55
CA GLN A 485 -17.54 -5.41 -16.89
C GLN A 485 -17.68 -5.64 -15.38
N VAL A 486 -18.58 -4.94 -14.69
CA VAL A 486 -18.86 -5.17 -13.26
C VAL A 486 -19.44 -6.57 -13.04
N ILE A 487 -20.32 -7.04 -13.91
CA ILE A 487 -20.87 -8.41 -13.84
C ILE A 487 -19.75 -9.44 -14.01
N ARG A 488 -18.88 -9.29 -15.04
CA ARG A 488 -17.69 -10.15 -15.21
C ARG A 488 -16.74 -10.06 -14.01
N PHE A 489 -16.67 -8.90 -13.37
CA PHE A 489 -15.84 -8.68 -12.21
C PHE A 489 -16.43 -9.34 -10.95
N VAL A 490 -17.73 -9.31 -10.70
CA VAL A 490 -18.26 -9.89 -9.45
C VAL A 490 -18.46 -11.40 -9.57
N LEU A 491 -18.94 -11.89 -10.71
CA LEU A 491 -19.21 -13.31 -10.89
C LEU A 491 -17.91 -14.14 -10.96
N PRO A 492 -17.86 -15.32 -10.32
CA PRO A 492 -16.69 -16.19 -10.34
C PRO A 492 -16.37 -16.65 -11.77
N GLY A 493 -15.08 -16.66 -12.14
CA GLY A 493 -14.58 -17.15 -13.45
C GLY A 493 -14.89 -18.64 -13.69
N ASP A 494 -14.58 -19.15 -14.88
CA ASP A 494 -14.80 -20.57 -15.26
C ASP A 494 -14.22 -21.58 -14.26
N ASN A 495 -13.15 -21.23 -13.53
CA ASN A 495 -12.52 -22.09 -12.51
C ASN A 495 -12.65 -21.53 -11.07
N GLY A 496 -13.49 -20.52 -10.86
CA GLY A 496 -13.65 -19.85 -9.56
C GLY A 496 -14.62 -20.59 -8.63
N ASN A 497 -14.18 -20.87 -7.40
CA ASN A 497 -15.04 -21.31 -6.31
C ASN A 497 -15.80 -20.13 -5.70
N ILE A 498 -17.02 -20.38 -5.21
CA ILE A 498 -17.83 -19.41 -4.47
C ILE A 498 -17.44 -19.47 -3.00
N GLU A 499 -17.15 -18.31 -2.41
CA GLU A 499 -16.80 -18.23 -0.99
C GLU A 499 -17.99 -18.68 -0.11
N PRO A 500 -17.74 -19.38 1.02
CA PRO A 500 -18.79 -19.79 1.94
C PRO A 500 -19.42 -18.62 2.73
N ASP A 501 -18.87 -17.40 2.61
CA ASP A 501 -19.39 -16.20 3.28
C ASP A 501 -20.80 -15.85 2.77
N PRO A 502 -21.82 -15.74 3.66
CA PRO A 502 -23.19 -15.45 3.27
C PRO A 502 -23.37 -14.14 2.50
N GLU A 503 -22.57 -13.12 2.78
CA GLU A 503 -22.66 -11.81 2.09
C GLU A 503 -22.05 -11.90 0.69
N SER A 504 -20.94 -12.61 0.52
CA SER A 504 -20.37 -12.92 -0.81
C SER A 504 -21.39 -13.69 -1.67
N GLN A 505 -22.10 -14.65 -1.09
CA GLN A 505 -23.14 -15.43 -1.79
C GLN A 505 -24.36 -14.58 -2.17
N ARG A 506 -24.85 -13.71 -1.28
CA ARG A 506 -25.89 -12.72 -1.58
C ARG A 506 -25.48 -11.79 -2.71
N LEU A 507 -24.24 -11.30 -2.69
CA LEU A 507 -23.73 -10.41 -3.72
C LEU A 507 -23.69 -11.08 -5.09
N ILE A 508 -23.24 -12.34 -5.16
CA ILE A 508 -23.23 -13.13 -6.40
C ILE A 508 -24.66 -13.31 -6.92
N TYR A 509 -25.61 -13.68 -6.05
CA TYR A 509 -27.02 -13.82 -6.43
C TYR A 509 -27.61 -12.50 -6.96
N ALA A 510 -27.36 -11.38 -6.27
CA ALA A 510 -27.85 -10.06 -6.68
C ALA A 510 -27.30 -9.64 -8.06
N VAL A 511 -26.00 -9.84 -8.30
CA VAL A 511 -25.39 -9.53 -9.60
C VAL A 511 -25.91 -10.47 -10.70
N ALA A 512 -26.13 -11.74 -10.40
CA ALA A 512 -26.72 -12.67 -11.35
C ALA A 512 -28.15 -12.26 -11.73
N CYS A 513 -28.97 -11.84 -10.76
CA CYS A 513 -30.30 -11.29 -11.02
C CYS A 513 -30.24 -10.05 -11.93
N ARG A 514 -29.29 -9.13 -11.66
CA ARG A 514 -29.07 -7.94 -12.48
C ARG A 514 -28.69 -8.26 -13.92
N ALA A 515 -27.88 -9.30 -14.13
CA ALA A 515 -27.48 -9.79 -15.44
C ALA A 515 -28.67 -10.40 -16.21
N ILE A 516 -29.51 -11.20 -15.55
CA ILE A 516 -30.73 -11.80 -16.15
C ILE A 516 -31.69 -10.70 -16.65
N VAL A 517 -31.97 -9.71 -15.80
CA VAL A 517 -33.05 -8.74 -16.04
C VAL A 517 -32.62 -7.59 -16.96
N GLY A 518 -31.32 -7.32 -17.10
CA GLY A 518 -30.86 -6.12 -17.82
C GLY A 518 -29.81 -6.32 -18.91
N GLU A 519 -29.08 -7.46 -18.93
CA GLU A 519 -27.98 -7.64 -19.87
C GLU A 519 -28.41 -8.43 -21.12
N LYS A 520 -27.91 -8.05 -22.30
CA LYS A 520 -28.24 -8.70 -23.59
C LYS A 520 -27.08 -9.53 -24.14
N ASP A 521 -25.86 -9.33 -23.64
CA ASP A 521 -24.68 -10.10 -24.05
C ASP A 521 -24.83 -11.59 -23.68
N LYS A 522 -24.76 -12.46 -24.69
CA LYS A 522 -24.88 -13.92 -24.55
C LYS A 522 -23.74 -14.52 -23.73
N SER A 523 -22.52 -13.98 -23.84
CA SER A 523 -21.35 -14.48 -23.09
C SER A 523 -21.51 -14.24 -21.59
N LEU A 524 -22.03 -13.07 -21.22
CA LEU A 524 -22.31 -12.69 -19.83
C LEU A 524 -23.41 -13.54 -19.19
N ARG A 525 -24.41 -13.91 -19.99
CA ARG A 525 -25.51 -14.78 -19.54
C ARG A 525 -25.06 -16.22 -19.35
N LEU A 526 -24.20 -16.73 -20.23
CA LEU A 526 -23.57 -18.03 -20.04
C LEU A 526 -22.74 -18.05 -18.74
N HIS A 527 -21.96 -16.99 -18.52
CA HIS A 527 -21.17 -16.80 -17.29
C HIS A 527 -22.06 -16.74 -16.03
N THR A 528 -23.17 -16.01 -16.12
CA THR A 528 -24.18 -15.91 -15.06
C THR A 528 -24.81 -17.26 -14.74
N ARG A 529 -25.16 -18.03 -15.78
CA ARG A 529 -25.73 -19.36 -15.63
C ARG A 529 -24.79 -20.30 -14.87
N GLN A 530 -23.53 -20.38 -15.29
CA GLN A 530 -22.53 -21.21 -14.62
C GLN A 530 -22.29 -20.79 -13.16
N SER A 531 -22.35 -19.49 -12.89
CA SER A 531 -22.23 -18.95 -11.54
C SER A 531 -23.42 -19.34 -10.65
N LEU A 532 -24.65 -19.30 -11.20
CA LEU A 532 -25.86 -19.72 -10.49
C LEU A 532 -25.91 -21.23 -10.25
N GLU A 533 -25.48 -22.03 -11.22
CA GLU A 533 -25.36 -23.49 -11.08
C GLU A 533 -24.43 -23.85 -9.92
N ARG A 534 -23.29 -23.17 -9.79
CA ARG A 534 -22.38 -23.35 -8.65
C ARG A 534 -22.96 -22.83 -7.35
N LEU A 535 -23.66 -21.69 -7.38
CA LEU A 535 -24.27 -21.13 -6.18
C LEU A 535 -25.31 -22.09 -5.61
N ALA A 536 -26.15 -22.68 -6.46
CA ALA A 536 -27.13 -23.70 -6.09
C ALA A 536 -26.47 -24.91 -5.41
N VAL A 537 -25.33 -25.38 -5.94
CA VAL A 537 -24.57 -26.50 -5.34
C VAL A 537 -24.02 -26.13 -3.96
N VAL A 538 -23.49 -24.92 -3.79
CA VAL A 538 -22.87 -24.48 -2.52
C VAL A 538 -23.91 -24.19 -1.44
N THR A 539 -25.05 -23.60 -1.80
CA THR A 539 -26.06 -23.16 -0.83
C THR A 539 -27.20 -24.17 -0.64
N GLY A 540 -27.34 -25.14 -1.55
CA GLY A 540 -28.44 -26.10 -1.58
C GLY A 540 -29.78 -25.49 -2.01
N VAL A 541 -29.78 -24.28 -2.56
CA VAL A 541 -31.00 -23.57 -3.02
C VAL A 541 -31.38 -24.01 -4.43
N ASP A 542 -32.68 -24.18 -4.66
CA ASP A 542 -33.22 -24.36 -6.00
C ASP A 542 -33.24 -23.01 -6.77
N LEU A 543 -32.34 -22.89 -7.75
CA LEU A 543 -32.20 -21.74 -8.65
C LEU A 543 -32.60 -22.09 -10.10
N SER A 544 -33.38 -23.16 -10.30
CA SER A 544 -33.73 -23.67 -11.63
C SER A 544 -34.48 -22.64 -12.49
N ASP A 545 -35.33 -21.81 -11.87
CA ASP A 545 -36.06 -20.73 -12.56
C ASP A 545 -35.09 -19.67 -13.10
N GLU A 546 -34.17 -19.16 -12.28
CA GLU A 546 -33.16 -18.17 -12.68
C GLU A 546 -32.21 -18.73 -13.75
N ILE A 547 -31.75 -19.97 -13.58
CA ILE A 547 -30.89 -20.66 -14.54
C ILE A 547 -31.58 -20.78 -15.90
N SER A 548 -32.89 -21.08 -15.92
CA SER A 548 -33.67 -21.16 -17.16
C SER A 548 -33.76 -19.79 -17.87
N LYS A 549 -33.92 -18.72 -17.08
CA LYS A 549 -34.07 -17.33 -17.57
C LYS A 549 -32.80 -16.79 -18.21
N CYS A 550 -31.61 -17.30 -17.85
CA CYS A 550 -30.35 -16.94 -18.50
C CYS A 550 -30.34 -17.22 -20.02
N ASN A 551 -31.12 -18.19 -20.50
CA ASN A 551 -31.17 -18.56 -21.93
C ASN A 551 -32.17 -17.71 -22.75
N SER A 552 -33.01 -16.92 -22.08
CA SER A 552 -34.10 -16.14 -22.67
C SER A 552 -33.79 -14.65 -22.68
N ASN A 553 -34.45 -13.83 -23.52
CA ASN A 553 -34.34 -12.35 -23.47
C ASN A 553 -34.57 -11.79 -22.05
N PRO A 554 -34.12 -10.56 -21.74
CA PRO A 554 -34.18 -10.04 -20.37
C PRO A 554 -35.59 -10.18 -19.77
N THR A 555 -35.69 -10.96 -18.69
CA THR A 555 -36.96 -11.38 -18.08
C THR A 555 -36.99 -10.99 -16.61
N PRO A 556 -38.16 -10.58 -16.07
CA PRO A 556 -38.30 -10.24 -14.68
C PRO A 556 -38.16 -11.47 -13.77
N ILE A 557 -37.60 -11.26 -12.58
CA ILE A 557 -37.51 -12.28 -11.53
C ILE A 557 -38.56 -11.96 -10.47
N SER A 558 -39.47 -12.90 -10.21
CA SER A 558 -40.54 -12.72 -9.23
C SER A 558 -40.00 -12.73 -7.80
N ALA A 559 -40.72 -12.05 -6.90
CA ALA A 559 -40.42 -12.09 -5.48
C ALA A 559 -40.61 -13.51 -4.91
N ARG A 560 -39.72 -13.91 -4.00
CA ARG A 560 -39.77 -15.22 -3.35
C ARG A 560 -40.80 -15.25 -2.23
N ILE A 561 -41.52 -16.36 -2.11
CA ILE A 561 -42.47 -16.61 -1.01
C ILE A 561 -41.71 -16.87 0.29
N MET A 562 -42.35 -16.58 1.43
CA MET A 562 -41.68 -16.64 2.74
C MET A 562 -41.04 -18.00 3.03
N ASP A 563 -41.67 -19.11 2.64
CA ASP A 563 -41.13 -20.45 2.85
C ASP A 563 -39.81 -20.70 2.12
N GLN A 564 -39.60 -20.06 0.97
CA GLN A 564 -38.34 -20.12 0.21
C GLN A 564 -37.27 -19.20 0.81
N VAL A 565 -37.70 -18.07 1.41
CA VAL A 565 -36.82 -17.09 2.05
C VAL A 565 -36.33 -17.57 3.43
N THR A 566 -37.11 -18.41 4.11
CA THR A 566 -36.74 -19.04 5.40
C THR A 566 -36.22 -20.47 5.25
N GLY A 567 -36.26 -21.02 4.03
CA GLY A 567 -35.78 -22.36 3.72
C GLY A 567 -34.25 -22.49 3.68
N PRO A 568 -33.74 -23.71 3.43
CA PRO A 568 -32.30 -23.97 3.31
C PRO A 568 -31.69 -23.10 2.21
N GLY A 569 -30.63 -22.36 2.58
CA GLY A 569 -29.93 -21.42 1.71
C GLY A 569 -30.69 -20.12 1.38
N GLY A 570 -31.86 -19.90 2.01
CA GLY A 570 -32.66 -18.67 1.84
C GLY A 570 -31.96 -17.38 2.30
N HIS A 571 -30.80 -17.48 2.94
CA HIS A 571 -29.95 -16.34 3.27
C HIS A 571 -29.43 -15.59 2.04
N ILE A 572 -29.45 -16.17 0.84
CA ILE A 572 -29.03 -15.47 -0.39
C ILE A 572 -30.05 -14.42 -0.86
N TYR A 573 -31.31 -14.54 -0.43
CA TYR A 573 -32.39 -13.66 -0.87
C TYR A 573 -32.44 -12.36 -0.06
N GLU A 574 -32.70 -11.25 -0.74
CA GLU A 574 -32.96 -9.95 -0.11
C GLU A 574 -34.37 -9.95 0.53
N LYS A 575 -34.48 -9.39 1.74
CA LYS A 575 -35.75 -9.23 2.47
C LYS A 575 -36.11 -7.76 2.60
N CYS A 576 -37.40 -7.46 2.57
CA CYS A 576 -37.92 -6.13 2.81
C CYS A 576 -37.77 -5.74 4.28
N GLU A 577 -37.07 -4.65 4.59
CA GLU A 577 -36.93 -4.17 5.98
C GLU A 577 -38.26 -3.73 6.62
N VAL A 578 -39.30 -3.47 5.81
CA VAL A 578 -40.61 -3.00 6.28
C VAL A 578 -41.56 -4.15 6.61
N CYS A 579 -41.54 -5.24 5.82
CA CYS A 579 -42.53 -6.30 5.93
C CYS A 579 -41.96 -7.72 5.81
N ASP A 580 -40.63 -7.86 5.84
CA ASP A 580 -39.85 -9.11 5.77
C ASP A 580 -40.06 -9.99 4.53
N ALA A 581 -40.96 -9.60 3.62
CA ALA A 581 -41.23 -10.30 2.38
C ALA A 581 -40.00 -10.33 1.45
N GLY A 582 -39.86 -11.41 0.67
CA GLY A 582 -38.82 -11.55 -0.34
C GLY A 582 -38.89 -10.45 -1.40
N ILE A 583 -37.73 -10.05 -1.91
CA ILE A 583 -37.59 -9.02 -2.95
C ILE A 583 -37.36 -9.66 -4.31
N GLY A 584 -38.18 -9.27 -5.29
CA GLY A 584 -38.04 -9.61 -6.71
C GLY A 584 -37.39 -8.49 -7.53
N TRP A 585 -37.03 -8.82 -8.76
CA TRP A 585 -36.37 -7.93 -9.72
C TRP A 585 -37.23 -7.76 -10.98
N PRO A 586 -38.24 -6.87 -10.96
CA PRO A 586 -39.08 -6.59 -12.12
C PRO A 586 -38.32 -5.92 -13.27
N SER A 587 -37.29 -5.13 -12.97
CA SER A 587 -36.42 -4.52 -13.98
C SER A 587 -35.00 -4.32 -13.43
N ALA A 588 -34.06 -3.97 -14.30
CA ALA A 588 -32.69 -3.67 -13.90
C ALA A 588 -32.56 -2.48 -12.93
N GLN A 589 -33.56 -1.59 -12.92
CA GLN A 589 -33.56 -0.35 -12.14
C GLN A 589 -34.55 -0.37 -10.97
N LEU A 590 -35.34 -1.44 -10.84
CA LEU A 590 -36.41 -1.53 -9.85
C LEU A 590 -36.34 -2.85 -9.11
N ALA A 591 -36.48 -2.77 -7.79
CA ALA A 591 -36.74 -3.92 -6.94
C ALA A 591 -38.12 -3.77 -6.30
N GLN A 592 -38.84 -4.88 -6.17
CA GLN A 592 -40.19 -4.88 -5.59
C GLN A 592 -40.37 -6.10 -4.69
N CYS A 593 -40.85 -5.91 -3.46
CA CYS A 593 -41.17 -7.04 -2.58
C CYS A 593 -42.53 -7.67 -2.93
N ALA A 594 -42.76 -8.89 -2.45
CA ALA A 594 -44.02 -9.60 -2.69
C ALA A 594 -45.28 -8.81 -2.22
N ASN A 595 -45.13 -7.94 -1.22
CA ASN A 595 -46.20 -7.10 -0.68
C ASN A 595 -46.29 -5.72 -1.36
N GLY A 596 -45.51 -5.45 -2.41
CA GLY A 596 -45.68 -4.28 -3.27
C GLY A 596 -44.83 -3.05 -2.93
N HIS A 597 -43.94 -3.09 -1.93
CA HIS A 597 -42.96 -2.00 -1.70
C HIS A 597 -41.93 -1.97 -2.83
N VAL A 598 -41.62 -0.78 -3.36
CA VAL A 598 -40.74 -0.58 -4.52
C VAL A 598 -39.55 0.28 -4.14
N TRP A 599 -38.36 -0.09 -4.65
CA TRP A 599 -37.12 0.67 -4.52
C TRP A 599 -36.48 0.91 -5.88
N GLY A 600 -36.01 2.15 -6.09
CA GLY A 600 -35.15 2.47 -7.22
C GLY A 600 -33.73 1.96 -6.96
N LYS A 601 -33.19 1.12 -7.85
CA LYS A 601 -31.80 0.70 -7.85
C LYS A 601 -30.99 1.66 -8.72
N SER A 602 -29.86 2.14 -8.18
CA SER A 602 -28.94 3.01 -8.93
C SER A 602 -28.50 2.31 -10.22
N PRO A 603 -28.44 2.99 -11.37
CA PRO A 603 -28.03 2.39 -12.64
C PRO A 603 -26.57 1.90 -12.67
N LYS A 604 -25.81 2.14 -11.59
CA LYS A 604 -24.38 1.81 -11.45
C LYS A 604 -24.10 0.45 -10.80
N LEU A 605 -25.13 -0.38 -10.57
CA LEU A 605 -25.01 -1.79 -10.15
C LEU A 605 -25.34 -2.73 -11.32
#